data_AF-A0A088G3L2-F1
#
_entry.id   AF-A0A088G3L2-F1
#
_cell.length_a   1.000
_cell.length_b   1.000
_cell.length_c   1.000
_cell.angle_alpha   90.00
_cell.angle_beta   90.00
_cell.angle_gamma   90.00
#
_symmetry.space_group_name_H-M   'P 1'
#
loop_
_entity.id
_entity.type
_entity.pdbx_description
1 polymer ?
#
loop_
_entity_poly.entity_id
_entity_poly.type
_entity_poly.pdbx_seq_one_letter_code
_entity_poly.pdbx_strand_id
1 'polypeptide(L)'
;TKDDIRAEKIKVFKNLYHPTDEELKEHFIRGQYRSGKVDGMKYISYRSEPNVNPESMTETFASGAFFVDTDRFRDVPFFFRTGKRLTEKGTHVNIVFKQMDSIFGEPLAPNVLTIYIQPTEGFSLSLNGKEVGEEFKLAPNSLDYRTDATATGASPDPYEKLIYDVLNNNSTNFSHWEEVSASWELIDRIEKLWAENGAPLHDYKA
;
A
#
# COMPACT_ATOMS: atom_id res chain seq x y z
N THR A 1 -20.93 -13.95 -8.19
CA THR A 1 -21.57 -14.19 -6.87
C THR A 1 -20.55 -13.97 -5.77
N LYS A 2 -20.93 -14.00 -4.47
CA LYS A 2 -19.98 -13.91 -3.35
C LYS A 2 -18.92 -15.02 -3.38
N ASP A 3 -19.32 -16.22 -3.83
CA ASP A 3 -18.42 -17.36 -3.91
C ASP A 3 -17.44 -17.23 -5.09
N ASP A 4 -17.88 -16.65 -6.22
CA ASP A 4 -16.98 -16.36 -7.35
C ASP A 4 -15.93 -15.30 -6.97
N ILE A 5 -16.33 -14.22 -6.29
CA ILE A 5 -15.40 -13.19 -5.81
C ILE A 5 -14.38 -13.81 -4.86
N ARG A 6 -14.84 -14.65 -3.94
CA ARG A 6 -13.96 -15.37 -3.00
C ARG A 6 -12.97 -16.27 -3.76
N ALA A 7 -13.44 -17.05 -4.73
CA ALA A 7 -12.58 -17.95 -5.50
C ALA A 7 -11.43 -17.20 -6.18
N GLU A 8 -11.71 -16.04 -6.79
CA GLU A 8 -10.68 -15.21 -7.42
C GLU A 8 -9.71 -14.59 -6.40
N LYS A 9 -10.18 -14.16 -5.22
CA LYS A 9 -9.30 -13.68 -4.15
C LYS A 9 -8.38 -14.78 -3.64
N ILE A 10 -8.93 -15.96 -3.35
CA ILE A 10 -8.16 -17.13 -2.90
C ILE A 10 -7.11 -17.51 -3.95
N LYS A 11 -7.44 -17.45 -5.24
CA LYS A 11 -6.49 -17.71 -6.32
C LYS A 11 -5.28 -16.78 -6.25
N VAL A 12 -5.48 -15.49 -5.96
CA VAL A 12 -4.35 -14.55 -5.78
C VAL A 12 -3.48 -14.98 -4.59
N PHE A 13 -4.07 -15.19 -3.42
CA PHE A 13 -3.31 -15.53 -2.20
C PHE A 13 -2.58 -16.87 -2.29
N LYS A 14 -3.20 -17.89 -2.91
CA LYS A 14 -2.56 -19.20 -3.12
C LYS A 14 -1.41 -19.17 -4.14
N ASN A 15 -1.34 -18.13 -4.96
CA ASN A 15 -0.24 -17.94 -5.91
C ASN A 15 0.68 -16.80 -5.47
N LEU A 16 0.71 -16.45 -4.18
CA LEU A 16 1.77 -15.58 -3.68
C LEU A 16 3.12 -16.28 -3.89
N TYR A 17 4.08 -15.56 -4.48
CA TYR A 17 5.44 -16.06 -4.60
C TYR A 17 6.01 -16.26 -3.19
N HIS A 18 6.68 -17.39 -2.97
CA HIS A 18 7.34 -17.72 -1.71
C HIS A 18 8.85 -17.47 -1.84
N PRO A 19 9.33 -16.25 -1.50
CA PRO A 19 10.73 -15.87 -1.66
C PRO A 19 11.67 -16.71 -0.78
N THR A 20 12.95 -16.78 -1.13
CA THR A 20 14.01 -17.30 -0.23
C THR A 20 14.25 -16.34 0.94
N ASP A 21 15.00 -16.76 1.95
CA ASP A 21 15.32 -15.88 3.09
C ASP A 21 16.23 -14.71 2.67
N GLU A 22 17.09 -14.90 1.66
CA GLU A 22 17.87 -13.84 1.03
C GLU A 22 16.97 -12.83 0.31
N GLU A 23 16.03 -13.31 -0.51
CA GLU A 23 15.05 -12.46 -1.19
C GLU A 23 14.16 -11.70 -0.20
N LEU A 24 13.79 -12.32 0.92
CA LEU A 24 13.03 -11.65 1.99
C LEU A 24 13.81 -10.46 2.56
N LYS A 25 15.12 -10.61 2.79
CA LYS A 25 15.99 -9.52 3.28
C LYS A 25 16.14 -8.39 2.26
N GLU A 26 16.12 -8.71 0.97
CA GLU A 26 16.24 -7.73 -0.11
C GLU A 26 14.91 -7.00 -0.37
N HIS A 27 13.80 -7.75 -0.40
CA HIS A 27 12.50 -7.23 -0.81
C HIS A 27 11.73 -6.54 0.32
N PHE A 28 12.01 -6.84 1.59
CA PHE A 28 11.27 -6.31 2.73
C PHE A 28 12.18 -5.51 3.67
N ILE A 29 11.74 -4.29 3.96
CA ILE A 29 12.41 -3.38 4.87
C ILE A 29 11.52 -3.09 6.08
N ARG A 30 12.17 -2.94 7.23
CA ARG A 30 11.53 -2.52 8.48
C ARG A 30 12.24 -1.29 9.03
N GLY A 31 11.50 -0.44 9.72
CA GLY A 31 12.07 0.73 10.35
C GLY A 31 11.38 1.14 11.64
N GLN A 32 12.07 1.93 12.45
CA GLN A 32 11.57 2.50 13.70
C GLN A 32 11.80 4.02 13.71
N TYR A 33 10.79 4.79 14.11
CA TYR A 33 10.92 6.24 14.10
C TYR A 33 11.82 6.76 15.24
N ARG A 34 12.67 7.72 14.88
CA ARG A 34 13.45 8.56 15.79
C ARG A 34 12.74 9.89 16.02
N SER A 35 13.23 10.65 17.00
CA SER A 35 12.66 11.96 17.31
C SER A 35 12.70 12.88 16.09
N GLY A 36 11.66 13.70 15.96
CA GLY A 36 11.43 14.43 14.72
C GLY A 36 10.30 15.43 14.80
N LYS A 37 9.82 15.87 13.64
CA LYS A 37 8.81 16.92 13.52
C LYS A 37 7.94 16.68 12.29
N VAL A 38 6.63 16.48 12.50
CA VAL A 38 5.59 16.46 11.46
C VAL A 38 4.63 17.59 11.73
N ASP A 39 4.26 18.35 10.70
CA ASP A 39 3.22 19.39 10.78
C ASP A 39 3.39 20.37 11.95
N GLY A 40 4.62 20.76 12.26
CA GLY A 40 4.89 21.67 13.38
C GLY A 40 5.08 20.96 14.74
N MET A 41 4.57 19.75 14.91
CA MET A 41 4.57 19.01 16.17
C MET A 41 5.86 18.22 16.35
N LYS A 42 6.48 18.32 17.52
CA LYS A 42 7.68 17.54 17.86
C LYS A 42 7.27 16.17 18.42
N TYR A 43 7.95 15.13 17.96
CA TYR A 43 7.76 13.77 18.44
C TYR A 43 9.05 13.23 19.05
N ILE A 44 8.91 12.50 20.16
CA ILE A 44 9.99 11.73 20.75
C ILE A 44 10.25 10.46 19.93
N SER A 45 11.37 9.79 20.15
CA SER A 45 11.65 8.51 19.48
C SER A 45 10.76 7.39 20.03
N TYR A 46 10.51 6.34 19.26
CA TYR A 46 9.64 5.23 19.70
C TYR A 46 10.11 4.59 21.03
N ARG A 47 11.42 4.36 21.19
CA ARG A 47 12.02 3.83 22.44
C ARG A 47 11.91 4.76 23.64
N SER A 48 11.55 6.02 23.42
CA SER A 48 11.31 7.01 24.47
C SER A 48 9.82 7.13 24.84
N GLU A 49 8.93 6.49 24.09
CA GLU A 49 7.49 6.52 24.39
C GLU A 49 7.20 5.79 25.72
N PRO A 50 6.22 6.26 26.50
CA PRO A 50 5.80 5.57 27.72
C PRO A 50 5.42 4.12 27.42
N ASN A 51 5.84 3.19 28.30
CA ASN A 51 5.57 1.76 28.20
C ASN A 51 6.26 1.04 27.01
N VAL A 52 7.23 1.67 26.35
CA VAL A 52 8.09 1.00 25.37
C VAL A 52 9.42 0.61 26.02
N ASN A 53 9.88 -0.62 25.75
CA ASN A 53 11.21 -1.06 26.17
C ASN A 53 12.29 -0.17 25.50
N PRO A 54 13.23 0.44 26.24
CA PRO A 54 14.32 1.24 25.66
C PRO A 54 15.18 0.49 24.63
N GLU A 55 15.24 -0.83 24.72
CA GLU A 55 15.96 -1.71 23.77
C GLU A 55 15.03 -2.33 22.72
N SER A 56 13.80 -1.81 22.55
CA SER A 56 12.82 -2.37 21.62
C SER A 56 13.33 -2.39 20.19
N MET A 57 13.20 -3.56 19.56
CA MET A 57 13.45 -3.77 18.14
C MET A 57 12.17 -3.76 17.30
N THR A 58 11.01 -3.43 17.90
CA THR A 58 9.71 -3.39 17.20
C THR A 58 9.72 -2.34 16.10
N GLU A 59 9.33 -2.73 14.90
CA GLU A 59 9.15 -1.84 13.76
C GLU A 59 7.91 -0.96 13.92
N THR A 60 8.02 0.28 13.46
CA THR A 60 6.91 1.24 13.34
C THR A 60 6.63 1.60 11.88
N PHE A 61 7.43 1.04 10.96
CA PHE A 61 7.32 1.14 9.52
C PHE A 61 7.71 -0.19 8.89
N ALA A 62 6.97 -0.60 7.87
CA ALA A 62 7.28 -1.75 7.03
C ALA A 62 6.98 -1.39 5.58
N SER A 63 7.84 -1.86 4.68
CA SER A 63 7.62 -1.73 3.24
C SER A 63 8.22 -2.94 2.57
N GLY A 64 7.68 -3.33 1.43
CA GLY A 64 8.30 -4.39 0.65
C GLY A 64 7.61 -4.65 -0.67
N ALA A 65 8.19 -5.59 -1.41
CA ALA A 65 7.66 -6.07 -2.67
C ALA A 65 7.24 -7.54 -2.55
N PHE A 66 6.06 -7.87 -3.04
CA PHE A 66 5.62 -9.24 -3.23
C PHE A 66 5.16 -9.47 -4.67
N PHE A 67 5.14 -10.73 -5.08
CA PHE A 67 4.78 -11.15 -6.43
C PHE A 67 3.64 -12.16 -6.37
N VAL A 68 2.87 -12.24 -7.45
CA VAL A 68 1.77 -13.19 -7.60
C VAL A 68 2.00 -13.99 -8.88
N ASP A 69 2.23 -15.29 -8.74
CA ASP A 69 2.57 -16.24 -9.80
C ASP A 69 1.33 -16.62 -10.63
N THR A 70 0.80 -15.64 -11.36
CA THR A 70 -0.30 -15.83 -12.33
C THR A 70 0.07 -15.22 -13.66
N ASP A 71 -0.53 -15.68 -14.76
CA ASP A 71 -0.26 -15.11 -16.08
C ASP A 71 -0.54 -13.59 -16.17
N ARG A 72 -1.51 -13.11 -15.38
CA ARG A 72 -1.88 -11.68 -15.35
C ARG A 72 -0.84 -10.81 -14.65
N PHE A 73 -0.21 -11.32 -13.59
CA PHE A 73 0.66 -10.56 -12.70
C PHE A 73 2.12 -11.04 -12.73
N ARG A 74 2.47 -11.92 -13.66
CA ARG A 74 3.84 -12.36 -13.88
C ARG A 74 4.76 -11.15 -14.05
N ASP A 75 5.85 -11.15 -13.28
CA ASP A 75 6.87 -10.09 -13.24
C ASP A 75 6.35 -8.69 -12.86
N VAL A 76 5.16 -8.61 -12.24
CA VAL A 76 4.60 -7.35 -11.73
C VAL A 76 4.79 -7.30 -10.20
N PRO A 77 5.68 -6.43 -9.69
CA PRO A 77 5.85 -6.28 -8.25
C PRO A 77 4.68 -5.51 -7.64
N PHE A 78 4.17 -6.01 -6.52
CA PHE A 78 3.24 -5.29 -5.66
C PHE A 78 4.02 -4.69 -4.50
N PHE A 79 4.16 -3.37 -4.51
CA PHE A 79 4.78 -2.65 -3.42
C PHE A 79 3.72 -2.25 -2.38
N PHE A 80 4.06 -2.41 -1.11
CA PHE A 80 3.32 -1.81 -0.01
C PHE A 80 4.26 -0.99 0.85
N ARG A 81 3.72 0.04 1.49
CA ARG A 81 4.37 0.79 2.56
C ARG A 81 3.34 1.13 3.62
N THR A 82 3.70 0.95 4.88
CA THR A 82 2.85 1.30 6.01
C THR A 82 3.73 1.74 7.16
N GLY A 83 3.27 2.70 7.94
CA GLY A 83 4.01 3.12 9.12
C GLY A 83 3.34 4.23 9.90
N LYS A 84 3.94 4.53 11.05
CA LYS A 84 3.54 5.62 11.95
C LYS A 84 4.52 6.78 11.83
N ARG A 85 4.08 7.98 12.21
CA ARG A 85 4.89 9.23 12.14
C ARG A 85 5.49 9.42 10.74
N LEU A 86 4.62 9.31 9.73
CA LEU A 86 4.95 9.64 8.34
C LEU A 86 4.44 11.05 8.00
N THR A 87 4.84 11.57 6.85
CA THR A 87 4.57 12.94 6.41
C THR A 87 3.09 13.24 6.15
N GLU A 88 2.29 12.22 5.88
CA GLU A 88 0.87 12.38 5.56
C GLU A 88 0.07 11.19 6.10
N LYS A 89 -1.14 11.47 6.60
CA LYS A 89 -2.13 10.45 6.91
C LYS A 89 -2.94 10.17 5.66
N GLY A 90 -2.84 8.96 5.11
CA GLY A 90 -3.68 8.54 4.00
C GLY A 90 -3.55 7.07 3.69
N THR A 91 -4.55 6.56 2.97
CA THR A 91 -4.54 5.23 2.36
C THR A 91 -4.87 5.39 0.89
N HIS A 92 -3.98 4.92 0.02
CA HIS A 92 -4.16 5.00 -1.43
C HIS A 92 -3.48 3.82 -2.13
N VAL A 93 -3.94 3.53 -3.34
CA VAL A 93 -3.35 2.53 -4.24
C VAL A 93 -2.87 3.27 -5.48
N ASN A 94 -1.60 3.07 -5.85
CA ASN A 94 -1.03 3.61 -7.09
C ASN A 94 -0.84 2.46 -8.08
N ILE A 95 -1.44 2.58 -9.26
CA ILE A 95 -1.21 1.68 -10.39
C ILE A 95 -0.36 2.43 -11.40
N VAL A 96 0.91 2.06 -11.50
CA VAL A 96 1.87 2.65 -12.43
C VAL A 96 1.88 1.82 -13.72
N PHE A 97 1.50 2.44 -14.83
CA PHE A 97 1.47 1.77 -16.12
C PHE A 97 2.87 1.71 -16.75
N LYS A 98 3.11 0.66 -17.54
CA LYS A 98 4.35 0.53 -18.32
C LYS A 98 4.49 1.72 -19.26
N GLN A 99 5.66 2.35 -19.21
CA GLN A 99 5.98 3.44 -20.12
C GLN A 99 6.24 2.90 -21.52
N MET A 100 5.67 3.57 -22.52
CA MET A 100 5.98 3.30 -23.94
C MET A 100 7.04 4.29 -24.44
N ASP A 101 7.79 3.86 -25.46
CA ASP A 101 8.72 4.75 -26.16
C ASP A 101 7.99 5.95 -26.76
N SER A 102 8.59 7.12 -26.58
CA SER A 102 8.02 8.37 -27.07
C SER A 102 8.27 8.53 -28.57
N ILE A 103 7.20 8.73 -29.33
CA ILE A 103 7.30 9.16 -30.73
C ILE A 103 7.68 10.64 -30.88
N PHE A 104 7.70 11.39 -29.77
CA PHE A 104 7.93 12.84 -29.75
C PHE A 104 9.39 13.21 -29.44
N GLY A 105 10.28 12.23 -29.28
CA GLY A 105 11.71 12.45 -29.05
C GLY A 105 12.08 12.93 -27.65
N GLU A 106 11.11 13.04 -26.74
CA GLU A 106 11.30 13.38 -25.33
C GLU A 106 10.78 12.25 -24.42
N PRO A 107 11.43 11.98 -23.27
CA PRO A 107 10.98 10.94 -22.35
C PRO A 107 9.62 11.32 -21.75
N LEU A 108 8.71 10.35 -21.71
CA LEU A 108 7.40 10.49 -21.11
C LEU A 108 7.42 10.02 -19.65
N ALA A 109 6.65 10.68 -18.79
CA ALA A 109 6.46 10.18 -17.43
C ALA A 109 5.48 8.98 -17.46
N PRO A 110 5.62 7.99 -16.56
CA PRO A 110 4.64 6.91 -16.43
C PRO A 110 3.23 7.44 -16.20
N ASN A 111 2.25 6.87 -16.89
CA ASN A 111 0.85 7.11 -16.53
C ASN A 111 0.58 6.47 -15.16
N VAL A 112 -0.17 7.14 -14.29
CA VAL A 112 -0.45 6.66 -12.93
C VAL A 112 -1.94 6.81 -12.63
N LEU A 113 -2.58 5.72 -12.24
CA LEU A 113 -3.92 5.74 -11.63
C LEU A 113 -3.77 5.64 -10.12
N THR A 114 -4.14 6.70 -9.41
CA THR A 114 -4.19 6.74 -7.95
C THR A 114 -5.62 6.60 -7.47
N ILE A 115 -5.89 5.61 -6.64
CA ILE A 115 -7.19 5.42 -5.97
C ILE A 115 -7.01 5.84 -4.51
N TYR A 116 -7.73 6.87 -4.10
CA TYR A 116 -7.72 7.38 -2.73
C TYR A 116 -8.82 6.72 -1.92
N ILE A 117 -8.45 6.10 -0.81
CA ILE A 117 -9.37 5.39 0.09
C ILE A 117 -9.72 6.28 1.29
N GLN A 118 -8.71 6.89 1.92
CA GLN A 118 -8.87 7.81 3.04
C GLN A 118 -7.75 8.85 3.04
N PRO A 119 -7.97 10.09 3.56
CA PRO A 119 -9.17 10.57 4.26
C PRO A 119 -10.28 11.08 3.35
N THR A 120 -9.98 11.41 2.09
CA THR A 120 -10.95 11.85 1.08
C THR A 120 -10.94 10.88 -0.09
N GLU A 121 -12.05 10.18 -0.26
CA GLU A 121 -12.25 9.20 -1.32
C GLU A 121 -12.21 9.86 -2.70
N GLY A 122 -11.72 9.12 -3.69
CA GLY A 122 -11.67 9.59 -5.07
C GLY A 122 -10.58 8.89 -5.87
N PHE A 123 -10.26 9.45 -7.04
CA PHE A 123 -9.18 8.95 -7.87
C PHE A 123 -8.51 10.08 -8.65
N SER A 124 -7.29 9.84 -9.09
CA SER A 124 -6.55 10.70 -10.02
C SER A 124 -5.94 9.84 -11.11
N LEU A 125 -6.08 10.25 -12.37
CA LEU A 125 -5.39 9.63 -13.49
C LEU A 125 -4.42 10.63 -14.10
N SER A 126 -3.12 10.36 -13.98
CA SER A 126 -2.06 11.16 -14.60
C SER A 126 -1.72 10.59 -15.98
N LEU A 127 -1.79 11.45 -17.00
CA LEU A 127 -1.51 11.14 -18.41
C LEU A 127 -0.64 12.23 -19.02
N ASN A 128 0.26 11.86 -19.94
CA ASN A 128 1.02 12.85 -20.69
C ASN A 128 0.13 13.58 -21.71
N GLY A 129 0.19 14.91 -21.75
CA GLY A 129 -0.48 15.73 -22.75
C GLY A 129 0.38 16.94 -23.14
N LYS A 130 -0.04 17.65 -24.18
CA LYS A 130 0.66 18.86 -24.63
C LYS A 130 0.57 19.95 -23.55
N GLU A 131 1.71 20.49 -23.17
CA GLU A 131 1.80 21.66 -22.31
C GLU A 131 1.16 22.88 -23.02
N VAL A 132 0.48 23.72 -22.26
CA VAL A 132 -0.10 24.96 -22.79
C VAL A 132 1.03 25.96 -23.00
N GLY A 133 1.35 26.24 -24.27
CA GLY A 133 2.41 27.15 -24.64
C GLY A 133 2.69 27.16 -26.14
N GLU A 134 3.65 28.00 -26.53
CA GLU A 134 4.12 28.12 -27.91
C GLU A 134 5.03 26.95 -28.31
N GLU A 135 5.80 26.42 -27.36
CA GLU A 135 6.68 25.27 -27.57
C GLU A 135 5.89 23.95 -27.56
N PHE A 136 6.32 22.99 -28.36
CA PHE A 136 5.81 21.62 -28.30
C PHE A 136 6.57 20.86 -27.22
N LYS A 137 5.96 20.75 -26.04
CA LYS A 137 6.45 19.97 -24.90
C LYS A 137 5.32 19.15 -24.32
N LEU A 138 5.63 17.94 -23.87
CA LEU A 138 4.70 17.08 -23.15
C LEU A 138 4.93 17.19 -21.64
N ALA A 139 3.84 17.28 -20.91
CA ALA A 139 3.82 17.28 -19.46
C ALA A 139 2.71 16.35 -18.94
N PRO A 140 2.90 15.74 -17.75
CA PRO A 140 1.83 15.00 -17.09
C PRO A 140 0.70 15.94 -16.69
N ASN A 141 -0.52 15.63 -17.11
CA ASN A 141 -1.76 16.28 -16.70
C ASN A 141 -2.58 15.30 -15.86
N SER A 142 -3.29 15.80 -14.85
CA SER A 142 -4.14 14.98 -13.98
C SER A 142 -5.61 15.14 -14.31
N LEU A 143 -6.33 14.02 -14.28
CA LEU A 143 -7.79 13.94 -14.29
C LEU A 143 -8.24 13.51 -12.90
N ASP A 144 -8.74 14.46 -12.11
CA ASP A 144 -9.04 14.26 -10.70
C ASP A 144 -10.55 14.19 -10.44
N TYR A 145 -10.94 13.24 -9.60
CA TYR A 145 -12.26 13.18 -8.97
C TYR A 145 -12.09 12.99 -7.47
N ARG A 146 -12.82 13.79 -6.69
CA ARG A 146 -12.91 13.66 -5.23
C ARG A 146 -14.36 13.63 -4.83
N THR A 147 -14.71 12.70 -3.95
CA THR A 147 -16.02 12.65 -3.33
C THR A 147 -16.25 13.95 -2.56
N ASP A 148 -17.39 14.59 -2.78
CA ASP A 148 -17.73 15.82 -2.05
C ASP A 148 -17.99 15.51 -0.56
N ALA A 149 -17.95 16.56 0.27
CA ALA A 149 -18.13 16.42 1.70
C ALA A 149 -19.52 15.87 2.08
N THR A 150 -20.54 16.12 1.25
CA THR A 150 -21.91 15.66 1.49
C THR A 150 -22.09 14.16 1.26
N ALA A 151 -21.51 13.62 0.20
CA ALA A 151 -21.49 12.19 -0.09
C ALA A 151 -20.57 11.44 0.89
N THR A 152 -19.45 12.05 1.29
CA THR A 152 -18.57 11.47 2.32
C THR A 152 -19.29 11.35 3.66
N GLY A 153 -20.04 12.37 4.08
CA GLY A 153 -20.83 12.35 5.32
C GLY A 153 -22.04 11.40 5.29
N ALA A 154 -22.49 10.98 4.11
CA ALA A 154 -23.57 10.01 3.92
C ALA A 154 -23.07 8.56 3.74
N SER A 155 -21.75 8.36 3.66
CA SER A 155 -21.15 7.02 3.58
C SER A 155 -21.31 6.30 4.92
N PRO A 156 -21.82 5.06 4.95
CA PRO A 156 -22.00 4.32 6.19
C PRO A 156 -20.65 4.05 6.85
N ASP A 157 -20.63 4.02 8.18
CA ASP A 157 -19.43 3.63 8.92
C ASP A 157 -19.00 2.20 8.51
N PRO A 158 -17.70 1.89 8.44
CA PRO A 158 -17.25 0.54 8.08
C PRO A 158 -17.91 -0.57 8.90
N TYR A 159 -18.15 -0.36 10.20
CA TYR A 159 -18.83 -1.35 11.04
C TYR A 159 -20.32 -1.45 10.75
N GLU A 160 -20.99 -0.35 10.43
CA GLU A 160 -22.39 -0.36 9.99
C GLU A 160 -22.56 -1.24 8.75
N LYS A 161 -21.68 -1.03 7.75
CA LYS A 161 -21.68 -1.82 6.53
C LYS A 161 -21.41 -3.30 6.78
N LEU A 162 -20.41 -3.64 7.60
CA LEU A 162 -20.07 -5.03 7.90
C LEU A 162 -21.19 -5.75 8.67
N ILE A 163 -21.82 -5.08 9.64
CA ILE A 163 -22.97 -5.65 10.37
C ILE A 163 -24.14 -5.88 9.40
N TYR A 164 -24.45 -4.90 8.55
CA TYR A 164 -25.47 -5.05 7.51
C TYR A 164 -25.19 -6.25 6.60
N ASP A 165 -23.94 -6.44 6.18
CA ASP A 165 -23.55 -7.57 5.33
C ASP A 165 -23.74 -8.93 6.03
N VAL A 166 -23.47 -9.02 7.34
CA VAL A 166 -23.76 -10.23 8.15
C VAL A 166 -25.25 -10.53 8.16
N LEU A 167 -26.10 -9.52 8.41
CA LEU A 167 -27.55 -9.69 8.46
C LEU A 167 -28.13 -10.17 7.12
N ASN A 168 -27.47 -9.82 6.01
CA ASN A 168 -27.86 -10.25 4.66
C ASN A 168 -27.15 -11.53 4.19
N ASN A 169 -26.40 -12.22 5.07
CA ASN A 169 -25.59 -13.39 4.71
C ASN A 169 -24.66 -13.13 3.51
N ASN A 170 -24.12 -11.91 3.44
CA ASN A 170 -23.21 -11.47 2.39
C ASN A 170 -21.76 -11.46 2.91
N SER A 171 -21.01 -12.50 2.61
CA SER A 171 -19.62 -12.66 3.05
C SER A 171 -18.59 -12.06 2.09
N THR A 172 -18.99 -11.21 1.13
CA THR A 172 -18.08 -10.69 0.08
C THR A 172 -16.94 -9.84 0.67
N ASN A 173 -17.24 -9.05 1.70
CA ASN A 173 -16.30 -8.14 2.37
C ASN A 173 -15.57 -8.77 3.57
N PHE A 174 -15.71 -10.09 3.76
CA PHE A 174 -15.06 -10.82 4.84
C PHE A 174 -13.95 -11.71 4.28
N SER A 175 -12.82 -11.76 4.98
CA SER A 175 -11.71 -12.63 4.60
C SER A 175 -12.07 -14.09 4.83
N HIS A 176 -11.82 -14.94 3.82
CA HIS A 176 -11.95 -16.39 3.98
C HIS A 176 -10.73 -16.99 4.66
N TRP A 177 -10.90 -18.14 5.33
CA TRP A 177 -9.80 -18.86 6.01
C TRP A 177 -8.59 -19.08 5.10
N GLU A 178 -8.82 -19.51 3.86
CA GLU A 178 -7.74 -19.79 2.91
C GLU A 178 -6.96 -18.53 2.49
N GLU A 179 -7.62 -17.36 2.42
CA GLU A 179 -6.94 -16.08 2.15
C GLU A 179 -6.03 -15.72 3.33
N VAL A 180 -6.55 -15.88 4.56
CA VAL A 180 -5.84 -15.56 5.80
C VAL A 180 -4.66 -16.51 5.99
N SER A 181 -4.87 -17.82 5.85
CA SER A 181 -3.82 -18.84 6.00
C SER A 181 -2.66 -18.60 5.04
N ALA A 182 -2.94 -18.41 3.74
CA ALA A 182 -1.89 -18.17 2.75
C ALA A 182 -1.14 -16.84 2.99
N SER A 183 -1.83 -15.81 3.48
CA SER A 183 -1.17 -14.56 3.89
C SER A 183 -0.20 -14.77 5.05
N TRP A 184 -0.60 -15.56 6.06
CA TRP A 184 0.22 -15.85 7.22
C TRP A 184 1.50 -16.62 6.89
N GLU A 185 1.48 -17.51 5.90
CA GLU A 185 2.69 -18.25 5.47
C GLU A 185 3.84 -17.32 5.05
N LEU A 186 3.54 -16.18 4.42
CA LEU A 186 4.54 -15.17 4.08
C LEU A 186 4.90 -14.30 5.28
N ILE A 187 3.90 -13.81 6.02
CA ILE A 187 4.12 -12.91 7.16
C ILE A 187 4.92 -13.59 8.27
N ASP A 188 4.65 -14.85 8.60
CA ASP A 188 5.38 -15.60 9.63
C ASP A 188 6.87 -15.73 9.30
N ARG A 189 7.22 -15.87 8.03
CA ARG A 189 8.63 -15.93 7.61
C ARG A 189 9.32 -14.57 7.72
N ILE A 190 8.63 -13.49 7.36
CA ILE A 190 9.13 -12.12 7.53
C ILE A 190 9.34 -11.81 9.02
N GLU A 191 8.34 -12.09 9.85
CA GLU A 191 8.38 -11.85 11.30
C GLU A 191 9.48 -12.68 11.98
N LYS A 192 9.62 -13.96 11.61
CA LYS A 192 10.70 -14.82 12.12
C LYS A 192 12.07 -14.25 11.77
N LEU A 193 12.29 -13.90 10.50
CA LEU A 193 13.53 -13.31 10.02
C LEU A 193 13.87 -12.03 10.81
N TRP A 194 12.86 -11.21 11.08
CA TRP A 194 13.00 -9.96 11.83
C TRP A 194 13.26 -10.17 13.32
N ALA A 195 12.63 -11.16 13.94
CA ALA A 195 12.86 -11.53 15.34
C ALA A 195 14.29 -12.07 15.57
N GLU A 196 14.85 -12.76 14.58
CA GLU A 196 16.23 -13.29 14.61
C GLU A 196 17.28 -12.24 14.22
N ASN A 197 16.88 -10.98 14.00
CA ASN A 197 17.73 -9.88 13.49
C ASN A 197 18.42 -10.24 12.16
N GLY A 198 17.78 -11.06 11.32
CA GLY A 198 18.27 -11.43 10.01
C GLY A 198 18.19 -10.29 8.98
N ALA A 199 17.46 -9.21 9.29
CA ALA A 199 17.41 -7.98 8.51
C ALA A 199 17.61 -6.75 9.43
N PRO A 200 18.30 -5.69 8.96
CA PRO A 200 18.56 -4.50 9.75
C PRO A 200 17.26 -3.74 10.08
N LEU A 201 17.20 -3.20 11.30
CA LEU A 201 16.18 -2.23 11.68
C LEU A 201 16.65 -0.82 11.30
N HIS A 202 15.99 -0.21 10.32
CA HIS A 202 16.35 1.15 9.88
C HIS A 202 15.74 2.22 10.76
N ASP A 203 16.44 3.34 10.92
CA ASP A 203 15.90 4.52 11.58
C ASP A 203 15.32 5.48 10.54
N TYR A 204 14.17 6.07 10.84
CA TYR A 204 13.63 7.19 10.07
C TYR A 204 13.19 8.32 11.00
N LYS A 205 13.24 9.56 10.53
CA LYS A 205 12.85 10.72 11.32
C LYS A 205 11.32 10.77 11.41
N ALA A 206 10.80 10.90 12.63
CA ALA A 206 9.39 11.20 12.84
C ALA A 206 9.00 12.50 12.13
#